data_AF-A0A383CSY3-F1
#
_entry.id   AF-A0A383CSY3-F1
#
_cell.length_a   1.000
_cell.length_b   1.000
_cell.length_c   1.000
_cell.angle_alpha   90.00
_cell.angle_beta   90.00
_cell.angle_gamma   90.00
#
_symmetry.space_group_name_H-M   'P 1'
#
loop_
_entity.id
_entity.type
_entity.pdbx_description
1 polymer ?
#
loop_
_entity_poly.entity_id
_entity_poly.type
_entity_poly.pdbx_seq_one_letter_code
_entity_poly.pdbx_strand_id
1 'polypeptide(L)'
;LQNGNTAISMSWTGHRITNEMNAFMKFNTMKNWEDFNEAVKNFGVPGQNIIYADTAGNIGWRPAVYVPIRKEGNSLIPRPGHDPNYDWGGYVPFEEMPFIFNPESGYIATANNKIIEDKFPYYISGLWADPSRIERIKKLIEPLKNATVDNMKSIQLDTVSPFAREMCTLLLQFDFNFDDDKTTKIINDLKKWEGGEGVDSKEALFFHSIIKELVHNIYGDELSLLGENYLEAFLGLKY
;
A
#
# COMPACT_ATOMS: atom_id res chain seq x y z
N LEU A 1 -16.12 15.72 22.82
CA LEU A 1 -15.98 16.15 21.41
C LEU A 1 -17.32 16.52 20.79
N GLN A 2 -18.44 15.98 21.27
CA GLN A 2 -19.68 16.78 21.40
C GLN A 2 -19.70 17.41 22.81
N ASN A 3 -20.13 18.67 22.91
CA ASN A 3 -20.31 19.46 24.16
C ASN A 3 -19.04 19.79 24.98
N GLY A 4 -17.85 19.85 24.38
CA GLY A 4 -16.60 20.23 25.06
C GLY A 4 -15.92 21.46 24.45
N ASN A 5 -15.08 22.16 25.23
CA ASN A 5 -14.25 23.29 24.79
C ASN A 5 -12.98 22.86 24.02
N THR A 6 -12.95 21.66 23.46
CA THR A 6 -11.79 21.10 22.75
C THR A 6 -12.08 21.07 21.25
N ALA A 7 -11.23 21.75 20.48
CA ALA A 7 -11.23 21.68 19.03
C ALA A 7 -10.10 20.76 18.54
N ILE A 8 -10.35 20.02 17.46
CA ILE A 8 -9.33 19.26 16.73
C ILE A 8 -9.08 19.98 15.41
N SER A 9 -7.80 20.22 15.10
CA SER A 9 -7.37 20.78 13.82
C SER A 9 -6.47 19.79 13.08
N MET A 10 -6.50 19.83 11.75
CA MET A 10 -5.67 18.97 10.89
C MET A 10 -4.63 19.80 10.14
N SER A 11 -3.35 19.44 10.30
CA SER A 11 -2.27 19.93 9.44
C SER A 11 -1.88 18.82 8.46
N TRP A 12 -2.03 19.08 7.17
CA TRP A 12 -1.74 18.14 6.09
C TRP A 12 -0.95 18.86 5.01
N THR A 13 0.00 18.15 4.38
CA THR A 13 0.86 18.72 3.33
C THR A 13 0.05 19.17 2.12
N GLY A 14 -1.11 18.56 1.86
CA GLY A 14 -2.06 19.02 0.83
C GLY A 14 -2.69 20.39 1.11
N HIS A 15 -2.56 20.92 2.32
CA HIS A 15 -2.94 22.31 2.65
C HIS A 15 -1.77 23.30 2.50
N ARG A 16 -0.70 22.92 1.80
CA ARG A 16 0.47 23.76 1.52
C ARG A 16 0.61 23.92 0.02
N ILE A 17 1.31 24.97 -0.41
CA ILE A 17 1.63 25.17 -1.83
C ILE A 17 2.65 24.10 -2.22
N THR A 18 2.32 23.34 -3.25
CA THR A 18 3.15 22.29 -3.84
C THR A 18 3.19 22.46 -5.37
N ASN A 19 4.16 21.82 -6.03
CA ASN A 19 4.52 22.10 -7.42
C ASN A 19 4.35 20.88 -8.35
N GLU A 20 3.35 20.03 -8.11
CA GLU A 20 3.14 18.78 -8.86
C GLU A 20 3.02 19.03 -10.36
N MET A 21 2.36 20.11 -10.77
CA MET A 21 2.24 20.46 -12.19
C MET A 21 3.61 20.71 -12.84
N ASN A 22 4.55 21.34 -12.11
CA ASN A 22 5.92 21.52 -12.61
C ASN A 22 6.65 20.17 -12.70
N ALA A 23 6.45 19.27 -11.73
CA ALA A 23 6.99 17.93 -11.79
C ALA A 23 6.49 17.19 -13.05
N PHE A 24 5.17 17.21 -13.30
CA PHE A 24 4.56 16.61 -14.49
C PHE A 24 5.10 17.20 -15.79
N MET A 25 5.21 18.53 -15.90
CA MET A 25 5.78 19.15 -17.10
C MET A 25 7.24 18.70 -17.32
N LYS A 26 8.06 18.66 -16.27
CA LYS A 26 9.45 18.21 -16.36
C LYS A 26 9.58 16.73 -16.69
N PHE A 27 8.72 15.86 -16.17
CA PHE A 27 8.71 14.43 -16.53
C PHE A 27 8.51 14.20 -18.03
N ASN A 28 7.77 15.07 -18.71
CA ASN A 28 7.54 14.95 -20.15
C ASN A 28 8.75 15.37 -21.00
N THR A 29 9.74 16.06 -20.40
CA THR A 29 10.92 16.59 -21.12
C THR A 29 12.25 16.03 -20.61
N MET A 30 12.22 15.17 -19.60
CA MET A 30 13.42 14.61 -18.97
C MET A 30 14.18 13.71 -19.93
N LYS A 31 15.51 13.74 -19.87
CA LYS A 31 16.40 12.97 -20.77
C LYS A 31 17.23 11.92 -20.05
N ASN A 32 17.41 12.08 -18.74
CA ASN A 32 18.30 11.27 -17.93
C ASN A 32 17.85 11.27 -16.46
N TRP A 33 18.62 10.57 -15.63
CA TRP A 33 18.39 10.45 -14.20
C TRP A 33 18.45 11.81 -13.50
N GLU A 34 19.36 12.69 -13.88
CA GLU A 34 19.50 14.03 -13.29
C GLU A 34 18.22 14.86 -13.51
N ASP A 35 17.71 14.89 -14.74
CA ASP A 35 16.45 15.56 -15.08
C ASP A 35 15.27 14.95 -14.31
N PHE A 36 15.27 13.62 -14.14
CA PHE A 36 14.26 12.94 -13.32
C PHE A 36 14.30 13.41 -11.87
N ASN A 37 15.47 13.51 -11.24
CA ASN A 37 15.60 14.02 -9.87
C ASN A 37 15.09 15.47 -9.76
N GLU A 38 15.45 16.32 -10.73
CA GLU A 38 14.98 17.70 -10.81
C GLU A 38 13.47 17.82 -11.02
N ALA A 39 12.85 16.82 -11.66
CA ALA A 39 11.40 16.72 -11.78
C ALA A 39 10.75 16.26 -10.48
N VAL A 40 11.19 15.14 -9.90
CA VAL A 40 10.61 14.54 -8.68
C VAL A 40 10.67 15.51 -7.50
N LYS A 41 11.74 16.30 -7.36
CA LYS A 41 11.89 17.31 -6.29
C LYS A 41 10.73 18.31 -6.21
N ASN A 42 9.98 18.50 -7.30
CA ASN A 42 8.82 19.40 -7.36
C ASN A 42 7.50 18.75 -6.87
N PHE A 43 7.49 17.45 -6.60
CA PHE A 43 6.28 16.72 -6.23
C PHE A 43 6.16 16.57 -4.71
N GLY A 44 5.18 17.26 -4.11
CA GLY A 44 5.00 17.33 -2.65
C GLY A 44 3.88 16.44 -2.11
N VAL A 45 2.79 16.23 -2.86
CA VAL A 45 1.58 15.53 -2.39
C VAL A 45 0.67 15.12 -3.57
N PRO A 46 -0.10 14.02 -3.48
CA PRO A 46 -0.02 12.94 -2.48
C PRO A 46 1.24 12.11 -2.67
N GLY A 47 1.75 11.48 -1.61
CA GLY A 47 3.00 10.74 -1.72
C GLY A 47 2.97 9.59 -2.74
N GLN A 48 3.95 9.55 -3.62
CA GLN A 48 4.10 8.52 -4.66
C GLN A 48 5.44 7.78 -4.58
N ASN A 49 5.44 6.55 -5.09
CA ASN A 49 6.65 5.84 -5.49
C ASN A 49 6.81 6.04 -7.01
N ILE A 50 7.77 6.84 -7.46
CA ILE A 50 7.97 7.06 -8.89
C ILE A 50 9.15 6.21 -9.36
N ILE A 51 8.90 5.35 -10.34
CA ILE A 51 9.90 4.51 -11.00
C ILE A 51 10.36 5.22 -12.28
N TYR A 52 11.66 5.20 -12.53
CA TYR A 52 12.35 5.76 -13.68
C TYR A 52 12.92 4.63 -14.55
N ALA A 53 12.90 4.81 -15.86
CA ALA A 53 13.63 3.98 -16.82
C ALA A 53 14.00 4.81 -18.06
N ASP A 54 15.13 4.53 -18.71
CA ASP A 54 15.56 5.21 -19.94
C ASP A 54 16.13 4.29 -21.02
N THR A 55 16.38 4.86 -22.19
CA THR A 55 16.92 4.15 -23.37
C THR A 55 18.40 3.81 -23.26
N ALA A 56 19.12 4.34 -22.25
CA ALA A 56 20.49 3.94 -21.94
C ALA A 56 20.52 2.68 -21.05
N GLY A 57 19.36 2.17 -20.64
CA GLY A 57 19.22 0.98 -19.82
C GLY A 57 19.25 1.25 -18.31
N ASN A 58 19.16 2.52 -17.89
CA ASN A 58 19.10 2.83 -16.48
C ASN A 58 17.68 2.65 -15.93
N ILE A 59 17.59 2.24 -14.68
CA ILE A 59 16.34 2.20 -13.90
C ILE A 59 16.56 2.86 -12.54
N GLY A 60 15.52 3.48 -12.00
CA GLY A 60 15.60 4.10 -10.68
C GLY A 60 14.26 4.23 -9.99
N TRP A 61 14.30 4.61 -8.72
CA TRP A 61 13.12 4.92 -7.93
C TRP A 61 13.42 6.05 -6.95
N ARG A 62 12.44 6.94 -6.80
CA ARG A 62 12.43 8.01 -5.80
C ARG A 62 11.05 8.10 -5.14
N PRO A 63 10.97 8.32 -3.82
CA PRO A 63 9.76 8.79 -3.19
C PRO A 63 9.50 10.25 -3.61
N ALA A 64 8.26 10.54 -3.98
CA ALA A 64 7.80 11.86 -4.43
C ALA A 64 6.79 12.39 -3.43
N VAL A 65 7.28 13.07 -2.40
CA VAL A 65 6.48 13.56 -1.28
C VAL A 65 7.26 14.56 -0.44
N TYR A 66 6.57 15.53 0.15
CA TYR A 66 7.09 16.31 1.26
C TYR A 66 6.82 15.57 2.57
N VAL A 67 7.89 15.08 3.21
CA VAL A 67 7.82 14.42 4.52
C VAL A 67 8.07 15.47 5.60
N PRO A 68 7.05 15.88 6.38
CA PRO A 68 7.28 16.83 7.47
C PRO A 68 8.09 16.18 8.60
N ILE A 69 9.05 16.92 9.13
CA ILE A 69 9.83 16.50 10.30
C ILE A 69 8.98 16.76 11.55
N ARG A 70 8.57 15.68 12.21
CA ARG A 70 7.63 15.73 13.35
C ARG A 70 8.30 15.16 14.60
N LYS A 71 8.14 15.86 15.72
CA LYS A 71 8.37 15.28 17.05
C LYS A 71 7.35 14.16 17.28
N GLU A 72 7.84 12.96 17.62
CA GLU A 72 7.00 11.77 17.86
C GLU A 72 6.05 11.47 16.68
N GLY A 73 6.56 11.57 15.44
CA GLY A 73 5.76 11.46 14.22
C GLY A 73 5.01 10.12 14.04
N ASN A 74 5.42 9.07 14.74
CA ASN A 74 4.77 7.75 14.76
C ASN A 74 3.53 7.66 15.67
N SER A 75 3.23 8.72 16.43
CA SER A 75 2.09 8.76 17.33
C SER A 75 0.76 8.76 16.56
N LEU A 76 -0.19 7.90 16.98
CA LEU A 76 -1.52 7.78 16.38
C LEU A 76 -2.60 8.62 17.10
N ILE A 77 -2.20 9.46 18.06
CA ILE A 77 -3.13 10.32 18.82
C ILE A 77 -2.90 11.80 18.47
N PRO A 78 -3.96 12.64 18.52
CA PRO A 78 -3.80 14.08 18.33
C PRO A 78 -2.79 14.68 19.30
N ARG A 79 -1.98 15.64 18.82
CA ARG A 79 -0.95 16.32 19.61
C ARG A 79 -1.46 17.64 20.17
N PRO A 80 -0.84 18.17 21.26
CA PRO A 80 -1.16 19.48 21.79
C PRO A 80 -0.91 20.60 20.75
N GLY A 81 -1.96 21.07 20.08
CA GLY A 81 -1.84 22.08 19.02
C GLY A 81 -1.48 23.49 19.49
N HIS A 82 -1.44 23.73 20.81
CA HIS A 82 -1.02 25.00 21.41
C HIS A 82 0.47 25.03 21.79
N ASP A 83 1.14 23.87 21.79
CA ASP A 83 2.56 23.77 22.15
C ASP A 83 3.42 23.78 20.88
N PRO A 84 4.23 24.85 20.66
CA PRO A 84 5.04 24.99 19.44
C PRO A 84 6.11 23.91 19.29
N ASN A 85 6.42 23.14 20.35
CA ASN A 85 7.32 21.99 20.23
C ASN A 85 6.76 20.85 19.34
N TYR A 86 5.48 20.91 19.00
CA TYR A 86 4.82 19.97 18.07
C TYR A 86 4.63 20.54 16.66
N ASP A 87 5.06 21.77 16.41
CA ASP A 87 5.11 22.30 15.05
C ASP A 87 6.09 21.50 14.20
N TRP A 88 5.83 21.44 12.89
CA TRP A 88 6.72 20.75 11.96
C TRP A 88 8.06 21.49 11.88
N GLY A 89 9.17 20.76 12.03
CA GLY A 89 10.53 21.29 11.89
C GLY A 89 10.96 21.52 10.44
N GLY A 90 10.00 21.78 9.54
CA GLY A 90 10.20 21.78 8.09
C GLY A 90 9.92 20.40 7.47
N TYR A 91 10.60 20.14 6.35
CA TYR A 91 10.49 18.90 5.59
C TYR A 91 11.85 18.22 5.51
N VAL A 92 11.84 16.90 5.39
CA VAL A 92 13.06 16.12 5.10
C VAL A 92 13.66 16.63 3.78
N PRO A 93 14.94 17.00 3.74
CA PRO A 93 15.60 17.45 2.51
C PRO A 93 15.54 16.38 1.42
N PHE A 94 15.32 16.78 0.17
CA PHE A 94 15.21 15.85 -0.97
C PHE A 94 16.49 15.02 -1.14
N GLU A 95 17.64 15.64 -0.90
CA GLU A 95 18.97 15.05 -0.99
C GLU A 95 19.21 13.98 0.09
N GLU A 96 18.50 14.05 1.21
CA GLU A 96 18.53 13.03 2.27
C GLU A 96 17.56 11.88 2.02
N MET A 97 16.56 12.05 1.14
CA MET A 97 15.58 11.01 0.85
C MET A 97 16.23 9.81 0.13
N PRO A 98 16.01 8.57 0.60
CA PRO A 98 16.57 7.38 -0.04
C PRO A 98 16.09 7.23 -1.48
N PHE A 99 16.93 6.63 -2.31
CA PHE A 99 16.63 6.33 -3.70
C PHE A 99 17.27 5.01 -4.11
N ILE A 100 16.81 4.47 -5.23
CA ILE A 100 17.41 3.31 -5.88
C ILE A 100 17.80 3.75 -7.29
N PHE A 101 19.00 3.39 -7.74
CA PHE A 101 19.45 3.62 -9.10
C PHE A 101 20.33 2.45 -9.54
N ASN A 102 19.97 1.79 -10.65
CA ASN A 102 20.65 0.61 -11.20
C ASN A 102 21.03 -0.44 -10.14
N PRO A 103 20.04 -1.00 -9.39
CA PRO A 103 20.33 -2.00 -8.37
C PRO A 103 20.88 -3.30 -9.00
N GLU A 104 21.71 -4.03 -8.25
CA GLU A 104 22.27 -5.33 -8.70
C GLU A 104 21.20 -6.37 -9.03
N SER A 105 20.00 -6.24 -8.45
CA SER A 105 18.84 -7.10 -8.76
C SER A 105 18.38 -7.00 -10.22
N GLY A 106 18.73 -5.93 -10.94
CA GLY A 106 18.30 -5.71 -12.33
C GLY A 106 16.82 -5.36 -12.50
N TYR A 107 16.08 -5.17 -11.40
CA TYR A 107 14.68 -4.73 -11.42
C TYR A 107 14.35 -3.86 -10.20
N ILE A 108 13.29 -3.07 -10.33
CA ILE A 108 12.66 -2.31 -9.25
C ILE A 108 11.17 -2.60 -9.27
N ALA A 109 10.58 -2.88 -8.11
CA ALA A 109 9.15 -3.10 -7.95
C ALA A 109 8.64 -2.40 -6.69
N THR A 110 7.47 -1.77 -6.78
CA THR A 110 6.79 -1.16 -5.64
C THR A 110 5.32 -1.54 -5.69
N ALA A 111 4.77 -2.02 -4.58
CA ALA A 111 3.36 -2.36 -4.45
C ALA A 111 2.78 -1.79 -3.15
N ASN A 112 3.08 -0.53 -2.84
CA ASN A 112 2.73 0.16 -1.57
C ASN A 112 3.28 -0.52 -0.31
N ASN A 113 4.20 -1.48 -0.47
CA ASN A 113 4.98 -2.06 0.61
C ASN A 113 5.98 -1.04 1.16
N LYS A 114 6.51 -1.32 2.35
CA LYS A 114 7.62 -0.57 2.92
C LYS A 114 8.89 -0.77 2.06
N ILE A 115 9.54 0.33 1.69
CA ILE A 115 10.79 0.34 0.89
C ILE A 115 11.93 0.98 1.69
N ILE A 116 11.64 2.10 2.37
CA ILE A 116 12.61 2.79 3.21
C ILE A 116 12.78 2.00 4.53
N GLU A 117 14.02 1.61 4.82
CA GLU A 117 14.38 0.86 6.02
C GLU A 117 14.24 1.71 7.30
N ASP A 118 14.06 1.03 8.44
CA ASP A 118 13.90 1.68 9.76
C ASP A 118 15.12 2.47 10.23
N LYS A 119 16.28 2.26 9.62
CA LYS A 119 17.50 3.05 9.90
C LYS A 119 17.40 4.49 9.39
N PHE A 120 16.43 4.80 8.53
CA PHE A 120 16.21 6.17 8.06
C PHE A 120 15.77 7.06 9.23
N PRO A 121 16.45 8.19 9.50
CA PRO A 121 16.28 8.93 10.76
C PRO A 121 14.93 9.65 10.89
N TYR A 122 14.17 9.80 9.80
CA TYR A 122 12.89 10.49 9.79
C TYR A 122 11.73 9.52 9.66
N TYR A 123 10.65 9.79 10.39
CA TYR A 123 9.41 9.03 10.28
C TYR A 123 8.74 9.25 8.92
N ILE A 124 8.48 8.15 8.20
CA ILE A 124 7.73 8.16 6.93
C ILE A 124 6.26 7.79 7.16
N SER A 125 6.01 6.56 7.60
CA SER A 125 4.67 6.00 7.80
C SER A 125 4.75 4.73 8.65
N GLY A 126 3.71 4.49 9.46
CA GLY A 126 3.44 3.20 10.09
C GLY A 126 2.42 2.34 9.33
N LEU A 127 1.85 2.89 8.25
CA LEU A 127 0.83 2.25 7.43
C LEU A 127 1.42 1.93 6.05
N TRP A 128 1.49 0.64 5.77
CA TRP A 128 1.94 0.07 4.50
C TRP A 128 0.92 -0.96 4.04
N ALA A 129 0.84 -1.21 2.74
CA ALA A 129 0.06 -2.35 2.28
C ALA A 129 0.74 -3.65 2.71
N ASP A 130 -0.08 -4.68 2.89
CA ASP A 130 0.37 -6.06 3.04
C ASP A 130 1.37 -6.45 1.93
N PRO A 131 2.46 -7.19 2.26
CA PRO A 131 3.53 -7.47 1.31
C PRO A 131 3.17 -8.48 0.22
N SER A 132 2.02 -9.18 0.30
CA SER A 132 1.63 -10.22 -0.65
C SER A 132 1.79 -9.84 -2.13
N ARG A 133 1.43 -8.60 -2.51
CA ARG A 133 1.60 -8.12 -3.89
C ARG A 133 3.06 -7.95 -4.30
N ILE A 134 3.90 -7.37 -3.43
CA ILE A 134 5.32 -7.19 -3.77
C ILE A 134 6.01 -8.57 -3.82
N GLU A 135 5.69 -9.47 -2.92
CA GLU A 135 6.22 -10.85 -2.92
C GLU A 135 5.79 -11.61 -4.17
N ARG A 136 4.54 -11.44 -4.62
CA ARG A 136 4.05 -12.03 -5.87
C ARG A 136 4.81 -11.49 -7.08
N ILE A 137 5.01 -10.17 -7.16
CA ILE A 137 5.79 -9.55 -8.24
C ILE A 137 7.23 -10.10 -8.24
N LYS A 138 7.89 -10.15 -7.08
CA LYS A 138 9.25 -10.69 -6.95
C LYS A 138 9.35 -12.14 -7.42
N LYS A 139 8.42 -12.99 -6.96
CA LYS A 139 8.35 -14.41 -7.34
C LYS A 139 8.22 -14.60 -8.85
N LEU A 140 7.53 -13.70 -9.55
CA LEU A 140 7.34 -13.77 -11.00
C LEU A 140 8.50 -13.15 -11.80
N ILE A 141 9.13 -12.09 -11.30
CA ILE A 141 10.15 -11.34 -12.04
C ILE A 141 11.56 -11.90 -11.83
N GLU A 142 11.92 -12.34 -10.62
CA GLU A 142 13.28 -12.79 -10.27
C GLU A 142 13.80 -13.97 -11.12
N PRO A 143 12.97 -14.96 -11.51
CA PRO A 143 13.42 -16.04 -12.38
C PRO A 143 13.68 -15.61 -13.84
N LEU A 144 13.25 -14.41 -14.24
CA LEU A 144 13.36 -13.94 -15.62
C LEU A 144 14.76 -13.37 -15.89
N LYS A 145 15.53 -14.05 -16.76
CA LYS A 145 16.86 -13.56 -17.19
C LYS A 145 16.81 -12.51 -18.28
N ASN A 146 15.82 -12.59 -19.16
CA ASN A 146 15.58 -11.67 -20.28
C ASN A 146 14.08 -11.39 -20.33
N ALA A 147 13.60 -10.55 -19.42
CA ALA A 147 12.18 -10.24 -19.36
C ALA A 147 11.68 -9.65 -20.68
N THR A 148 10.59 -10.23 -21.20
CA THR A 148 9.92 -9.75 -22.42
C THR A 148 8.71 -8.89 -22.08
N VAL A 149 8.21 -8.15 -23.06
CA VAL A 149 6.95 -7.41 -22.95
C VAL A 149 5.79 -8.34 -22.56
N ASP A 150 5.76 -9.57 -23.10
CA ASP A 150 4.71 -10.52 -22.76
C ASP A 150 4.84 -11.07 -21.34
N ASN A 151 6.06 -11.21 -20.81
CA ASN A 151 6.23 -11.49 -19.38
C ASN A 151 5.67 -10.36 -18.52
N MET A 152 5.93 -9.10 -18.87
CA MET A 152 5.41 -7.95 -18.12
C MET A 152 3.89 -7.87 -18.16
N LYS A 153 3.26 -8.12 -19.32
CA LYS A 153 1.79 -8.22 -19.43
C LYS A 153 1.24 -9.31 -18.52
N SER A 154 1.84 -10.50 -18.54
CA SER A 154 1.40 -11.61 -17.69
C SER A 154 1.53 -11.29 -16.20
N ILE A 155 2.59 -10.60 -15.78
CA ILE A 155 2.75 -10.15 -14.38
C ILE A 155 1.69 -9.11 -14.02
N GLN A 156 1.40 -8.15 -14.90
CA GLN A 156 0.38 -7.13 -14.66
C GLN A 156 -1.04 -7.70 -14.58
N LEU A 157 -1.30 -8.80 -15.28
CA LEU A 157 -2.59 -9.49 -15.32
C LEU A 157 -2.68 -10.66 -14.31
N ASP A 158 -1.67 -10.84 -13.46
CA ASP A 158 -1.69 -11.91 -12.46
C ASP A 158 -2.80 -11.66 -11.42
N THR A 159 -3.65 -12.66 -11.22
CA THR A 159 -4.78 -12.60 -10.28
C THR A 159 -4.59 -13.52 -9.07
N VAL A 160 -3.36 -14.00 -8.82
CA VAL A 160 -3.11 -14.86 -7.66
C VAL A 160 -2.94 -13.98 -6.42
N SER A 161 -3.69 -14.28 -5.37
CA SER A 161 -3.68 -13.61 -4.08
C SER A 161 -3.00 -14.49 -3.03
N PRO A 162 -1.70 -14.26 -2.72
CA PRO A 162 -1.03 -14.96 -1.63
C PRO A 162 -1.72 -14.76 -0.29
N PHE A 163 -2.25 -13.56 -0.07
CA PHE A 163 -3.06 -13.23 1.11
C PHE A 163 -4.28 -14.15 1.23
N ALA A 164 -5.06 -14.31 0.15
CA ALA A 164 -6.25 -15.16 0.20
C ALA A 164 -5.90 -16.63 0.48
N ARG A 165 -4.81 -17.13 -0.10
CA ARG A 165 -4.30 -18.47 0.17
C ARG A 165 -3.88 -18.65 1.64
N GLU A 166 -3.15 -17.70 2.20
CA GLU A 166 -2.72 -17.72 3.60
C GLU A 166 -3.93 -17.69 4.54
N MET A 167 -4.86 -16.78 4.30
CA MET A 167 -6.10 -16.67 5.07
C MET A 167 -6.95 -17.93 4.99
N CYS A 168 -7.12 -18.53 3.81
CA CYS A 168 -7.78 -19.83 3.67
C CYS A 168 -7.08 -20.91 4.49
N THR A 169 -5.75 -20.96 4.48
CA THR A 169 -4.99 -21.94 5.26
C THR A 169 -5.24 -21.78 6.76
N LEU A 170 -5.27 -20.54 7.25
CA LEU A 170 -5.54 -20.22 8.65
C LEU A 170 -7.01 -20.46 9.05
N LEU A 171 -7.97 -20.10 8.20
CA LEU A 171 -9.39 -20.29 8.48
C LEU A 171 -9.76 -21.77 8.47
N LEU A 172 -9.16 -22.55 7.57
CA LEU A 172 -9.51 -23.96 7.34
C LEU A 172 -8.70 -24.94 8.19
N GLN A 173 -7.90 -24.45 9.13
CA GLN A 173 -7.23 -25.26 10.15
C GLN A 173 -8.20 -25.77 11.22
N PHE A 174 -9.37 -25.15 11.35
CA PHE A 174 -10.41 -25.57 12.28
C PHE A 174 -11.26 -26.70 11.68
N ASP A 175 -11.69 -27.60 12.55
CA ASP A 175 -12.62 -28.66 12.17
C ASP A 175 -14.02 -28.08 12.01
N PHE A 176 -14.42 -27.90 10.75
CA PHE A 176 -15.81 -27.59 10.43
C PHE A 176 -16.56 -28.88 10.15
N ASN A 177 -17.60 -29.13 10.92
CA ASN A 177 -18.55 -30.19 10.64
C ASN A 177 -19.83 -29.57 10.09
N PHE A 178 -20.12 -29.84 8.81
CA PHE A 178 -21.32 -29.35 8.15
C PHE A 178 -22.19 -30.54 7.77
N ASP A 179 -23.48 -30.49 8.12
CA ASP A 179 -24.47 -31.53 7.79
C ASP A 179 -24.89 -31.53 6.30
N ASP A 180 -24.20 -30.77 5.45
CA ASP A 180 -24.51 -30.59 4.02
C ASP A 180 -23.30 -30.93 3.14
N ASP A 181 -23.53 -31.82 2.16
CA ASP A 181 -22.53 -32.29 1.21
C ASP A 181 -21.96 -31.15 0.34
N LYS A 182 -22.77 -30.14 0.01
CA LYS A 182 -22.32 -29.02 -0.85
C LYS A 182 -21.29 -28.16 -0.12
N THR A 183 -21.55 -27.82 1.13
CA THR A 183 -20.66 -27.03 1.99
C THR A 183 -19.37 -27.79 2.26
N THR A 184 -19.47 -29.09 2.57
CA THR A 184 -18.30 -29.96 2.74
C THR A 184 -17.43 -29.98 1.49
N LYS A 185 -18.03 -30.03 0.29
CA LYS A 185 -17.29 -29.95 -0.97
C LYS A 185 -16.58 -28.61 -1.13
N ILE A 186 -17.28 -27.48 -0.94
CA ILE A 186 -16.71 -26.14 -1.08
C ILE A 186 -15.51 -25.95 -0.16
N ILE A 187 -15.60 -26.41 1.08
CA ILE A 187 -14.51 -26.33 2.06
C ILE A 187 -13.31 -27.16 1.62
N ASN A 188 -13.54 -28.37 1.08
CA ASN A 188 -12.47 -29.20 0.53
C ASN A 188 -11.83 -28.59 -0.74
N ASP A 189 -12.60 -27.87 -1.56
CA ASP A 189 -12.10 -27.15 -2.73
C ASP A 189 -11.25 -25.93 -2.28
N LEU A 190 -11.72 -25.15 -1.30
CA LEU A 190 -10.97 -24.05 -0.70
C LEU A 190 -9.65 -24.51 -0.05
N LYS A 191 -9.63 -25.69 0.59
CA LYS A 191 -8.38 -26.28 1.15
C LYS A 191 -7.31 -26.55 0.09
N LYS A 192 -7.70 -26.70 -1.18
CA LYS A 192 -6.79 -26.96 -2.32
C LYS A 192 -6.58 -25.72 -3.19
N TRP A 193 -7.27 -24.64 -2.90
CA TRP A 193 -7.25 -23.44 -3.72
C TRP A 193 -5.94 -22.68 -3.54
N GLU A 194 -5.27 -22.40 -4.65
CA GLU A 194 -3.96 -21.74 -4.66
C GLU A 194 -4.07 -20.20 -4.67
N GLY A 195 -5.26 -19.65 -4.39
CA GLY A 195 -5.51 -18.20 -4.30
C GLY A 195 -5.78 -17.51 -5.64
N GLY A 196 -6.15 -18.24 -6.69
CA GLY A 196 -6.43 -17.64 -8.00
C GLY A 196 -7.79 -16.92 -8.04
N GLU A 197 -7.80 -15.60 -8.19
CA GLU A 197 -9.00 -14.74 -8.21
C GLU A 197 -9.47 -14.40 -9.64
N GLY A 198 -9.35 -15.36 -10.56
CA GLY A 198 -9.87 -15.21 -11.92
C GLY A 198 -11.40 -15.22 -11.95
N VAL A 199 -11.99 -14.72 -13.05
CA VAL A 199 -13.46 -14.60 -13.23
C VAL A 199 -14.23 -15.91 -13.06
N ASP A 200 -13.58 -17.05 -13.28
CA ASP A 200 -14.17 -18.39 -13.16
C ASP A 200 -13.92 -19.06 -11.81
N SER A 201 -13.20 -18.42 -10.87
CA SER A 201 -12.92 -19.00 -9.56
C SER A 201 -14.13 -18.86 -8.63
N LYS A 202 -14.76 -20.00 -8.37
CA LYS A 202 -15.85 -20.09 -7.38
C LYS A 202 -15.29 -20.00 -5.97
N GLU A 203 -14.09 -20.52 -5.76
CA GLU A 203 -13.36 -20.47 -4.50
C GLU A 203 -13.08 -19.02 -4.09
N ALA A 204 -12.70 -18.15 -5.03
CA ALA A 204 -12.55 -16.72 -4.76
C ALA A 204 -13.84 -16.08 -4.24
N LEU A 205 -14.99 -16.39 -4.85
CA LEU A 205 -16.29 -15.90 -4.37
C LEU A 205 -16.59 -16.36 -2.94
N PHE A 206 -16.39 -17.65 -2.65
CA PHE A 206 -16.61 -18.18 -1.31
C PHE A 206 -15.65 -17.59 -0.29
N PHE A 207 -14.37 -17.45 -0.63
CA PHE A 207 -13.36 -16.82 0.21
C PHE A 207 -13.78 -15.39 0.60
N HIS A 208 -14.08 -14.54 -0.38
CA HIS A 208 -14.49 -13.15 -0.11
C HIS A 208 -15.79 -13.07 0.69
N SER A 209 -16.73 -14.00 0.46
CA SER A 209 -17.95 -14.10 1.27
C SER A 209 -17.64 -14.45 2.72
N ILE A 210 -16.76 -15.42 2.97
CA ILE A 210 -16.33 -15.81 4.32
C ILE A 210 -15.63 -14.65 5.02
N ILE A 211 -14.71 -13.96 4.34
CA ILE A 211 -13.98 -12.82 4.93
C ILE A 211 -14.94 -11.68 5.28
N LYS A 212 -15.89 -11.36 4.40
CA LYS A 212 -16.90 -10.33 4.67
C LYS A 212 -17.71 -10.66 5.93
N GLU A 213 -18.22 -11.89 6.04
CA GLU A 213 -18.98 -12.31 7.22
C GLU A 213 -18.12 -12.40 8.48
N LEU A 214 -16.85 -12.80 8.35
CA LEU A 214 -15.91 -12.81 9.46
C LEU A 214 -15.69 -11.40 10.00
N VAL A 215 -15.44 -10.42 9.13
CA VAL A 215 -15.26 -9.02 9.53
C VAL A 215 -16.53 -8.47 10.18
N HIS A 216 -17.70 -8.79 9.62
CA HIS A 216 -18.98 -8.42 10.20
C HIS A 216 -19.17 -9.00 11.61
N ASN A 217 -18.82 -10.27 11.82
CA ASN A 217 -18.97 -10.94 13.11
C ASN A 217 -17.93 -10.53 14.16
N ILE A 218 -16.76 -10.03 13.75
CA ILE A 218 -15.70 -9.58 14.67
C ILE A 218 -15.89 -8.13 15.09
N TYR A 219 -16.36 -7.25 14.20
CA TYR A 219 -16.37 -5.80 14.44
C TYR A 219 -17.77 -5.17 14.37
N GLY A 220 -18.78 -5.94 13.97
CA GLY A 220 -20.11 -5.40 13.65
C GLY A 220 -20.78 -4.74 14.85
N ASP A 221 -20.68 -5.34 16.03
CA ASP A 221 -21.26 -4.81 17.26
C ASP A 221 -20.54 -3.56 17.75
N GLU A 222 -19.20 -3.49 17.73
CA GLU A 222 -18.50 -2.26 18.13
C GLU A 222 -18.69 -1.13 17.12
N LEU A 223 -18.63 -1.41 15.81
CA LEU A 223 -18.79 -0.37 14.79
C LEU A 223 -20.21 0.19 14.76
N SER A 224 -21.21 -0.62 15.11
CA SER A 224 -22.59 -0.16 15.24
C SER A 224 -22.77 0.87 16.36
N LEU A 225 -21.91 0.85 17.39
CA LEU A 225 -21.92 1.87 18.46
C LEU A 225 -21.45 3.25 17.98
N LEU A 226 -20.72 3.33 16.87
CA LEU A 226 -20.19 4.60 16.33
C LEU A 226 -21.22 5.39 15.52
N GLY A 227 -22.32 4.73 15.10
CA GLY A 227 -23.43 5.34 14.38
C GLY A 227 -23.80 4.56 13.11
N GLU A 228 -24.92 4.98 12.51
CA GLU A 228 -25.39 4.40 11.25
C GLU A 228 -24.34 4.61 10.14
N ASN A 229 -24.14 3.58 9.31
CA ASN A 229 -23.20 3.54 8.17
C ASN A 229 -21.70 3.39 8.50
N TYR A 230 -21.27 3.36 9.77
CA TYR A 230 -19.85 3.14 10.10
C TYR A 230 -19.36 1.75 9.67
N LEU A 231 -20.16 0.72 9.92
CA LEU A 231 -19.85 -0.65 9.47
C LEU A 231 -19.81 -0.74 7.94
N GLU A 232 -20.75 -0.11 7.24
CA GLU A 232 -20.77 -0.10 5.77
C GLU A 232 -19.55 0.64 5.21
N ALA A 233 -19.19 1.80 5.78
CA ALA A 233 -17.99 2.53 5.42
C ALA A 233 -16.72 1.70 5.67
N PHE A 234 -16.65 0.99 6.80
CA PHE A 234 -15.51 0.13 7.13
C PHE A 234 -15.38 -1.04 6.13
N LEU A 235 -16.48 -1.72 5.82
CA LEU A 235 -16.50 -2.81 4.84
C LEU A 235 -16.16 -2.31 3.42
N GLY A 236 -16.66 -1.12 3.05
CA GLY A 236 -16.37 -0.49 1.75
C GLY A 236 -14.93 0.00 1.58
N LEU A 237 -14.15 0.08 2.67
CA LEU A 237 -12.76 0.53 2.63
C LEU A 237 -11.75 -0.53 2.16
N LYS A 238 -12.17 -1.81 2.00
CA LYS A 238 -11.54 -2.91 1.21
C LYS A 238 -11.86 -4.28 1.83
N TYR A 239 -13.06 -4.79 1.55
CA TYR A 239 -13.37 -6.21 1.41
C TYR A 239 -14.34 -6.38 0.24
#